data_AF-A0A1J3G339-F1
#
_entry.id   AF-A0A1J3G339-F1
#
_cell.length_a   1.000
_cell.length_b   1.000
_cell.length_c   1.000
_cell.angle_alpha   90.00
_cell.angle_beta   90.00
_cell.angle_gamma   90.00
#
_symmetry.space_group_name_H-M   'P 1'
#
loop_
_entity.id
_entity.type
_entity.pdbx_description
1 polymer ?
#
loop_
_entity_poly.entity_id
_entity_poly.type
_entity_poly.pdbx_seq_one_letter_code
_entity_poly.pdbx_strand_id
1 'polypeptide(L)'
;LGLVNVTTNNHTENHILAIELDTNRSPDAADISDNHVGINVNGVFSIESANASYFNDTDWKLNDLPLASGKSIMVWIEYDGIEKLLNVT
;
A
#
# COMPACT_ATOMS: atom_id res chain seq x y z
N LEU A 1 0.01 11.77 -1.24
CA LEU A 1 -0.34 11.13 0.06
C LEU A 1 -0.59 12.13 1.20
N GLY A 2 0.19 13.21 1.35
CA GLY A 2 -0.12 14.26 2.35
C GLY A 2 0.17 13.88 3.80
N LEU A 3 1.02 12.88 4.03
CA LEU A 3 1.34 12.34 5.35
C LEU A 3 2.47 13.12 6.07
N VAL A 4 3.48 13.54 5.33
CA VAL A 4 4.72 14.14 5.84
C VAL A 4 5.24 15.19 4.86
N ASN A 5 6.27 15.93 5.25
CA ASN A 5 7.03 16.79 4.35
C ASN A 5 8.46 16.25 4.16
N VAL A 6 9.23 16.88 3.28
CA VAL A 6 10.61 16.45 2.95
C VAL A 6 11.51 16.38 4.19
N THR A 7 11.30 17.25 5.18
CA THR A 7 12.13 17.32 6.39
C THR A 7 11.67 16.39 7.51
N THR A 8 10.45 15.86 7.45
CA THR A 8 9.92 14.94 8.47
C THR A 8 9.74 13.53 7.94
N ASN A 9 10.03 13.28 6.65
CA ASN A 9 9.85 11.96 6.05
C ASN A 9 10.72 10.91 6.75
N ASN A 10 10.13 9.78 7.12
CA ASN A 10 10.79 8.65 7.81
C ASN A 10 11.29 8.96 9.24
N HIS A 11 10.77 10.01 9.89
CA HIS A 11 11.09 10.35 11.27
C HIS A 11 10.24 9.54 12.26
N THR A 12 10.88 8.87 13.22
CA THR A 12 10.20 8.01 14.19
C THR A 12 9.18 8.73 15.08
N GLU A 13 9.35 10.05 15.25
CA GLU A 13 8.46 10.95 16.00
C GLU A 13 7.10 11.16 15.31
N ASN A 14 6.96 10.79 14.04
CA ASN A 14 5.70 10.90 13.33
C ASN A 14 4.65 9.95 13.91
N HIS A 15 5.07 8.75 14.35
CA HIS A 15 4.18 7.70 14.86
C HIS A 15 3.03 7.36 13.88
N ILE A 16 3.36 7.29 12.59
CA ILE A 16 2.39 7.03 11.51
C ILE A 16 2.59 5.61 10.98
N LEU A 17 1.47 4.88 10.87
CA LEU A 17 1.32 3.73 9.99
C LEU A 17 0.30 4.11 8.92
N ALA A 18 0.66 3.94 7.65
CA ALA A 18 -0.24 4.18 6.53
C ALA A 18 -0.24 2.99 5.58
N ILE A 19 -1.40 2.72 4.99
CA ILE A 19 -1.57 1.77 3.91
C ILE A 19 -1.92 2.62 2.69
N GLU A 20 -1.05 2.64 1.68
CA GLU A 20 -1.25 3.41 0.47
C GLU A 20 -1.89 2.55 -0.63
N LEU A 21 -2.80 3.17 -1.38
CA LEU A 21 -3.27 2.68 -2.67
C LEU A 21 -2.73 3.66 -3.71
N ASP A 22 -1.57 3.37 -4.26
CA ASP A 22 -0.86 4.27 -5.16
C ASP A 22 -1.27 4.04 -6.62
N THR A 23 -1.72 5.11 -7.25
CA THR A 23 -2.18 5.17 -8.64
C THR A 23 -1.21 5.92 -9.56
N ASN A 24 -0.04 6.32 -9.04
CA ASN A 24 0.85 7.25 -9.72
C ASN A 24 2.31 6.90 -9.47
N ARG A 25 3.01 6.50 -10.53
CA ARG A 25 4.45 6.26 -10.49
C ARG A 25 5.23 7.53 -10.12
N SER A 26 5.92 7.48 -9.00
CA SER A 26 6.92 8.46 -8.57
C SER A 26 8.32 8.11 -9.14
N PRO A 27 9.24 9.09 -9.21
CA PRO A 27 10.63 8.84 -9.60
C PRO A 27 11.46 8.16 -8.50
N ASP A 28 10.85 7.85 -7.34
CA ASP A 28 11.53 7.24 -6.22
C ASP A 28 11.79 5.75 -6.49
N ALA A 29 12.99 5.28 -6.18
CA ALA A 29 13.41 3.92 -6.51
C ALA A 29 12.65 2.82 -5.76
N ALA A 30 12.01 3.17 -4.63
CA ALA A 30 11.23 2.25 -3.80
C ALA A 30 9.80 2.03 -4.33
N ASP A 31 9.31 2.92 -5.18
CA ASP A 31 8.02 2.75 -5.85
C ASP A 31 8.13 1.56 -6.83
N ILE A 32 7.12 0.70 -6.92
CA ILE A 32 7.13 -0.51 -7.77
C ILE A 32 6.22 -0.47 -9.01
N SER A 33 5.16 0.35 -9.01
CA SER A 33 4.36 0.65 -10.21
C SER A 33 3.42 1.85 -10.01
N ASP A 34 2.69 2.27 -11.04
CA ASP A 34 1.55 3.20 -10.90
C ASP A 34 0.24 2.50 -10.45
N ASN A 35 0.32 1.27 -9.93
CA ASN A 35 -0.84 0.50 -9.48
C ASN A 35 -0.44 -0.49 -8.37
N HIS A 36 -0.12 0.01 -7.18
CA HIS A 36 0.34 -0.82 -6.08
C HIS A 36 -0.29 -0.46 -4.74
N VAL A 37 -0.26 -1.44 -3.84
CA VAL A 37 -0.56 -1.28 -2.42
C VAL A 37 0.75 -1.27 -1.66
N GLY A 38 0.89 -0.35 -0.71
CA GLY A 38 2.11 -0.17 0.06
C GLY A 38 1.86 -0.03 1.56
N ILE A 39 2.81 -0.50 2.37
CA ILE A 39 2.81 -0.33 3.82
C ILE A 39 3.89 0.68 4.18
N ASN A 40 3.47 1.82 4.71
CA ASN A 40 4.33 2.95 5.04
C ASN A 40 4.44 3.12 6.56
N VAL A 41 5.68 3.24 7.04
CA VAL A 41 5.96 3.55 8.45
C VAL A 41 6.69 4.88 8.52
N ASN A 42 6.09 5.86 9.19
CA ASN A 42 6.66 7.19 9.46
C ASN A 42 7.03 8.03 8.23
N GLY A 43 6.73 7.59 7.01
CA GLY A 43 7.11 8.27 5.78
C GLY A 43 6.23 7.88 4.61
N VAL A 44 6.62 8.29 3.41
CA VAL A 44 5.95 7.92 2.15
C VAL A 44 6.62 6.78 1.40
N PHE A 45 7.74 6.27 1.92
CA PHE A 45 8.41 5.11 1.33
C PHE A 45 7.87 3.84 1.97
N SER A 46 7.30 2.99 1.12
CA SER A 46 6.84 1.66 1.50
C SER A 46 7.99 0.82 2.05
N ILE A 47 7.77 0.22 3.22
CA ILE A 47 8.64 -0.85 3.74
C ILE A 47 8.34 -2.19 3.05
N GLU A 48 7.11 -2.36 2.57
CA GLU A 48 6.68 -3.49 1.74
C GLU A 48 5.61 -2.99 0.77
N SER A 49 5.61 -3.51 -0.46
CA SER A 49 4.62 -3.17 -1.48
C SER A 49 4.38 -4.31 -2.46
N ALA A 50 3.19 -4.35 -3.05
CA ALA A 50 2.83 -5.29 -4.09
C ALA A 50 1.88 -4.65 -5.11
N ASN A 51 1.98 -5.05 -6.38
CA ASN A 51 1.02 -4.60 -7.40
C ASN A 51 -0.41 -5.00 -6.98
N ALA A 52 -1.35 -4.07 -7.13
CA ALA A 52 -2.72 -4.30 -6.73
C ALA A 52 -3.33 -5.41 -7.58
N SER A 53 -3.86 -6.42 -6.90
CA SER A 53 -4.41 -7.61 -7.53
C SER A 53 -5.52 -8.21 -6.68
N TYR A 54 -6.37 -9.02 -7.30
CA TYR A 54 -7.42 -9.77 -6.62
C TYR A 54 -7.43 -11.21 -7.10
N PHE A 55 -7.78 -12.13 -6.21
CA PHE A 55 -7.95 -13.52 -6.56
C PHE A 55 -9.36 -13.77 -7.07
N ASN A 56 -9.48 -14.38 -8.24
CA ASN A 56 -10.77 -14.79 -8.81
C ASN A 56 -10.95 -16.30 -8.62
N ASP A 57 -11.85 -16.69 -7.73
CA ASP A 57 -12.16 -18.09 -7.39
C ASP A 57 -12.76 -18.90 -8.55
N THR A 58 -13.29 -18.22 -9.57
CA THR A 58 -13.84 -18.89 -10.77
C THR A 58 -12.71 -19.41 -11.65
N ASP A 59 -11.69 -18.56 -11.86
CA ASP A 59 -10.59 -18.82 -12.79
C ASP A 59 -9.33 -19.32 -12.09
N TRP A 60 -9.34 -19.38 -10.75
CA TRP A 60 -8.22 -19.74 -9.87
C TRP A 60 -6.94 -18.95 -10.19
N LYS A 61 -7.10 -17.65 -10.43
CA LYS A 61 -6.02 -16.77 -10.87
C LYS A 61 -6.01 -15.48 -10.09
N LEU A 62 -4.79 -15.00 -9.86
CA LEU A 62 -4.53 -13.63 -9.48
C LEU A 62 -4.69 -12.75 -10.72
N ASN A 63 -5.56 -11.75 -10.62
CA ASN A 63 -5.84 -10.80 -11.69
C ASN A 63 -5.42 -9.41 -11.24
N ASP A 64 -4.96 -8.59 -12.18
CA ASP A 64 -4.65 -7.19 -11.91
C ASP A 64 -5.92 -6.45 -11.44
N LEU A 65 -5.77 -5.67 -10.37
CA LEU A 65 -6.81 -4.77 -9.86
C LEU A 65 -6.40 -3.34 -10.19
N PRO A 66 -6.98 -2.70 -11.23
CA PRO A 66 -6.65 -1.31 -11.54
C PRO A 66 -7.29 -0.38 -10.50
N LEU A 67 -6.49 0.16 -9.59
CA LEU A 67 -6.91 1.06 -8.52
C LEU A 67 -7.57 2.33 -9.10
N ALA A 68 -7.04 2.84 -10.21
CA ALA A 68 -7.57 4.00 -10.92
C ALA A 68 -8.80 3.71 -11.81
N SER A 69 -9.44 2.54 -11.69
CA SER A 69 -10.56 2.15 -12.56
C SER A 69 -11.85 2.97 -12.35
N GLY A 70 -11.95 3.74 -11.27
CA GLY A 70 -13.16 4.44 -10.87
C GLY A 70 -14.28 3.53 -10.34
N LYS A 71 -14.01 2.22 -10.24
CA LYS A 71 -14.93 1.26 -9.63
C LYS A 71 -14.77 1.26 -8.11
N SER A 72 -15.82 0.84 -7.41
CA SER A 72 -15.73 0.57 -5.98
C SER A 72 -14.76 -0.57 -5.72
N ILE A 73 -13.82 -0.34 -4.80
CA ILE A 73 -12.84 -1.32 -4.31
C ILE A 73 -13.07 -1.46 -2.81
N MET A 74 -13.08 -2.69 -2.33
CA MET A 74 -13.14 -3.00 -0.90
C MET A 74 -11.76 -3.47 -0.47
N VAL A 75 -11.28 -2.97 0.66
CA VAL A 75 -9.98 -3.31 1.23
C VAL A 75 -10.17 -3.72 2.67
N TRP A 76 -9.53 -4.82 3.07
CA TRP A 76 -9.42 -5.29 4.45
C TRP A 76 -8.03 -4.99 4.97
N ILE A 77 -7.97 -4.49 6.21
CA ILE A 77 -6.72 -4.25 6.92
C ILE A 77 -6.84 -4.93 8.27
N GLU A 78 -6.01 -5.94 8.49
CA GLU A 78 -6.06 -6.79 9.68
C GLU A 78 -4.69 -6.82 10.35
N TYR A 79 -4.67 -6.62 11.67
CA TYR A 79 -3.44 -6.67 12.46
C TYR A 79 -3.56 -7.68 13.58
N ASP A 80 -2.69 -8.69 13.57
CA ASP A 80 -2.51 -9.61 14.68
C ASP A 80 -1.51 -9.03 15.69
N GLY A 81 -1.99 -8.73 16.89
CA GLY A 81 -1.17 -8.14 17.95
C GLY A 81 -0.19 -9.11 18.64
N ILE A 82 -0.37 -10.42 18.50
CA ILE A 82 0.52 -11.45 19.06
C ILE A 82 1.62 -11.75 18.04
N GLU A 83 1.23 -12.07 16.80
CA GLU A 83 2.16 -12.40 15.72
C GLU A 83 2.86 -11.17 15.13
N LYS A 84 2.33 -9.97 15.42
CA LYS A 84 2.78 -8.69 14.83
C LYS A 84 2.64 -8.68 13.30
N LEU A 85 1.62 -9.36 12.79
CA LEU A 85 1.36 -9.51 11.36
C LEU A 85 0.31 -8.48 10.91
N LEU A 86 0.62 -7.70 9.87
CA LEU A 86 -0.32 -6.81 9.20
C LEU A 86 -0.63 -7.39 7.81
N ASN A 87 -1.90 -7.73 7.59
CA ASN A 87 -2.39 -8.17 6.28
C ASN A 87 -3.24 -7.08 5.65
N VAL A 88 -3.06 -6.89 4.35
CA VAL A 88 -3.86 -6.00 3.51
C VAL A 88 -4.39 -6.82 2.34
N THR A 89 -5.71 -6.81 2.11
CA THR A 89 -6.37 -7.65 1.10
C THR A 89 -7.49 -6.92 0.39
#